data_AF-A0A7Y6X1U8-F1
#
_entry.id   AF-A0A7Y6X1U8-F1
#
_cell.length_a   1.000
_cell.length_b   1.000
_cell.length_c   1.000
_cell.angle_alpha   90.00
_cell.angle_beta   90.00
_cell.angle_gamma   90.00
#
_symmetry.space_group_name_H-M   'P 1'
#
loop_
_entity.id
_entity.type
_entity.pdbx_description
1 polymer ?
#
loop_
_entity_poly.entity_id
_entity_poly.type
_entity_poly.pdbx_seq_one_letter_code
_entity_poly.pdbx_strand_id
1 'polypeptide(L)'
;MGIVTMVTLAVLLSYGMVSREAEVQGDGRRYKEAYFAAQAGLAEAREAMRIRLGVDETYTPAIQAMLALQVNEPGLNGGARPYFEVLPGPGGAGTWNSLAINEADLAPAERQSPSGEDYAAYPRQENVRYRVFLRDDEDGDPSGALDDNKQVWLIAIGEVVGPDGSRPTRAVIQALITNENAPAVTSPGTVMTGGGSDNTYSTTADAPDDFNDVATLSSAP
;
A
#
# COMPACT_ATOMS: atom_id res chain seq x y z
N MET A 1 5.50 12.05 61.24
CA MET A 1 4.74 12.70 60.14
C MET A 1 5.58 12.92 58.88
N GLY A 2 6.81 13.47 58.94
CA GLY A 2 7.61 13.77 57.73
C GLY A 2 8.14 12.56 56.91
N ILE A 3 8.31 11.38 57.52
CA ILE A 3 8.76 10.18 56.79
C ILE A 3 7.63 9.58 55.95
N VAL A 4 6.40 9.60 56.47
CA VAL A 4 5.22 9.04 55.78
C VAL A 4 4.86 9.85 54.54
N THR A 5 5.05 11.18 54.58
CA THR A 5 4.83 12.07 53.44
C THR A 5 5.89 11.91 52.35
N MET A 6 7.16 11.65 52.69
CA MET A 6 8.20 11.37 51.69
C MET A 6 8.00 10.02 50.98
N VAL A 7 7.59 8.98 51.72
CA VAL A 7 7.34 7.65 51.11
C VAL A 7 6.15 7.71 50.16
N THR A 8 5.07 8.40 50.51
CA THR A 8 3.91 8.57 49.62
C THR A 8 4.24 9.42 48.39
N LEU A 9 5.05 10.48 48.52
CA LEU A 9 5.48 11.29 47.37
C LEU A 9 6.37 10.48 46.41
N ALA A 10 7.29 9.67 46.94
CA ALA A 10 8.17 8.82 46.15
C ALA A 10 7.39 7.73 45.39
N VAL A 11 6.37 7.15 46.01
CA VAL A 11 5.47 6.16 45.38
C VAL A 11 4.64 6.79 44.27
N LEU A 12 4.10 8.00 44.49
CA LEU A 12 3.33 8.72 43.44
C LEU A 12 4.20 9.10 42.24
N LEU A 13 5.45 9.53 42.47
CA LEU A 13 6.40 9.85 41.39
C LEU A 13 6.79 8.61 40.58
N SER A 14 6.95 7.45 41.24
CA SER A 14 7.27 6.20 40.56
C SER A 14 6.09 5.62 39.77
N TYR A 15 4.86 5.73 40.26
CA TYR A 15 3.67 5.41 39.46
C TYR A 15 3.55 6.28 38.20
N GLY A 16 3.86 7.58 38.30
CA GLY A 16 3.85 8.48 37.15
C GLY A 16 4.89 8.12 36.08
N MET A 17 6.07 7.63 36.49
CA MET A 17 7.12 7.18 35.57
C MET A 17 6.74 5.88 34.86
N VAL A 18 6.23 4.90 35.60
CA VAL A 18 5.80 3.60 35.04
C VAL A 18 4.61 3.77 34.09
N SER A 19 3.66 4.65 34.40
CA SER A 19 2.52 4.93 33.51
C SER A 19 2.97 5.53 32.17
N ARG A 20 3.89 6.49 32.18
CA ARG A 20 4.43 7.10 30.96
C ARG A 20 5.23 6.12 30.12
N GLU A 21 6.01 5.25 30.76
CA GLU A 21 6.80 4.26 30.05
C GLU A 21 5.93 3.15 29.45
N ALA A 22 4.85 2.76 30.13
CA ALA A 22 3.83 1.87 29.58
C ALA A 22 3.06 2.51 28.40
N GLU A 23 2.73 3.80 28.47
CA GLU A 23 2.11 4.55 27.37
C GLU A 23 3.02 4.58 26.13
N VAL A 24 4.31 4.87 26.31
CA VAL A 24 5.30 4.90 25.20
C VAL A 24 5.47 3.52 24.57
N GLN A 25 5.50 2.45 25.37
CA GLN A 25 5.57 1.08 24.85
C GLN A 25 4.28 0.68 24.12
N GLY A 26 3.12 1.10 24.62
CA GLY A 26 1.82 0.92 23.98
C GLY A 26 1.73 1.63 22.63
N ASP A 27 2.21 2.87 22.54
CA ASP A 27 2.28 3.64 21.30
C ASP A 27 3.23 3.00 20.29
N GLY A 28 4.41 2.54 20.74
CA GLY A 28 5.35 1.83 19.89
C GLY A 28 4.77 0.54 19.29
N ARG A 29 3.94 -0.19 20.06
CA ARG A 29 3.24 -1.38 19.56
C ARG A 29 2.15 -1.01 18.55
N ARG A 30 1.28 -0.04 18.87
CA ARG A 30 0.23 0.43 17.96
C ARG A 30 0.80 0.96 16.64
N TYR A 31 1.94 1.64 16.69
CA TYR A 31 2.62 2.09 15.47
C TYR A 31 3.13 0.93 14.62
N LYS A 32 3.72 -0.12 15.22
CA LYS A 32 4.15 -1.32 14.49
C LYS A 32 2.97 -2.05 13.83
N GLU A 33 1.84 -2.14 14.53
CA GLU A 33 0.61 -2.73 13.99
C GLU A 33 0.03 -1.89 12.84
N ALA A 34 -0.02 -0.56 12.99
CA ALA A 34 -0.38 0.35 11.91
C ALA A 34 0.57 0.22 10.71
N TYR A 35 1.86 0.10 10.95
CA TYR A 35 2.86 -0.05 9.90
C TYR A 35 2.72 -1.38 9.16
N PHE A 36 2.49 -2.48 9.87
CA PHE A 36 2.19 -3.77 9.27
C PHE A 36 0.92 -3.72 8.41
N ALA A 37 -0.12 -3.03 8.89
CA ALA A 37 -1.35 -2.83 8.13
C ALA A 37 -1.14 -2.05 6.83
N ALA A 38 -0.33 -0.98 6.89
CA ALA A 38 0.07 -0.23 5.71
C ALA A 38 0.87 -1.10 4.72
N GLN A 39 1.77 -1.95 5.21
CA GLN A 39 2.54 -2.87 4.36
C GLN A 39 1.66 -3.92 3.68
N ALA A 40 0.73 -4.52 4.44
CA ALA A 40 -0.22 -5.49 3.90
C ALA A 40 -1.08 -4.84 2.79
N GLY A 41 -1.62 -3.65 3.06
CA GLY A 41 -2.36 -2.88 2.06
C GLY A 41 -1.52 -2.55 0.83
N LEU A 42 -0.27 -2.12 1.01
CA LEU A 42 0.62 -1.81 -0.11
C LEU A 42 0.92 -3.06 -0.96
N ALA A 43 1.15 -4.21 -0.35
CA ALA A 43 1.37 -5.46 -1.07
C ALA A 43 0.13 -5.86 -1.89
N GLU A 44 -1.06 -5.80 -1.29
CA GLU A 44 -2.31 -6.09 -1.99
C GLU A 44 -2.57 -5.09 -3.12
N ALA A 45 -2.32 -3.80 -2.89
CA ALA A 45 -2.53 -2.77 -3.89
C ALA A 45 -1.58 -2.90 -5.08
N ARG A 46 -0.33 -3.33 -4.87
CA ARG A 46 0.59 -3.64 -5.97
C ARG A 46 0.04 -4.75 -6.86
N GLU A 47 -0.55 -5.77 -6.26
CA GLU A 47 -1.18 -6.86 -7.01
C GLU A 47 -2.48 -6.41 -7.71
N ALA A 48 -3.32 -5.64 -7.03
CA ALA A 48 -4.53 -5.08 -7.63
C ALA A 48 -4.18 -4.18 -8.84
N MET A 49 -3.11 -3.39 -8.73
CA MET A 49 -2.62 -2.57 -9.85
C MET A 49 -2.05 -3.42 -10.98
N ARG A 50 -1.32 -4.50 -10.68
CA ARG A 50 -0.86 -5.46 -11.69
C ARG A 50 -2.03 -6.06 -12.47
N ILE A 51 -3.11 -6.45 -11.78
CA ILE A 51 -4.32 -7.00 -12.40
C ILE A 51 -5.03 -5.95 -13.24
N ARG A 52 -5.16 -4.71 -12.76
CA ARG A 52 -5.80 -3.61 -13.49
C ARG A 52 -5.01 -3.18 -14.72
N LEU A 53 -3.69 -3.20 -14.63
CA LEU A 53 -2.78 -2.85 -15.73
C LEU A 53 -2.85 -3.87 -16.86
N GLY A 54 -2.98 -5.16 -16.56
CA GLY A 54 -3.15 -6.19 -17.57
C GLY A 54 -2.00 -6.21 -18.58
N VAL A 55 -2.31 -5.85 -19.84
CA VAL A 55 -1.35 -5.76 -20.96
C VAL A 55 -0.97 -4.31 -21.31
N ASP A 56 -1.52 -3.32 -20.62
CA ASP A 56 -1.28 -1.91 -20.90
C ASP A 56 0.14 -1.51 -20.51
N GLU A 57 0.74 -0.61 -21.29
CA GLU A 57 2.08 -0.08 -21.03
C GLU A 57 2.07 1.04 -19.99
N THR A 58 1.02 1.86 -19.95
CA THR A 58 0.87 2.98 -19.01
C THR A 58 -0.24 2.70 -18.01
N TYR A 59 -0.22 3.37 -16.86
CA TYR A 59 -1.26 3.30 -15.85
C TYR A 59 -2.49 4.13 -16.23
N THR A 60 -2.49 4.87 -17.34
CA THR A 60 -3.60 5.70 -17.79
C THR A 60 -4.95 4.96 -17.79
N PRO A 61 -5.09 3.76 -18.39
CA PRO A 61 -6.37 3.04 -18.39
C PRO A 61 -6.82 2.65 -16.97
N ALA A 62 -5.87 2.25 -16.12
CA ALA A 62 -6.15 1.93 -14.73
C ALA A 62 -6.60 3.16 -13.92
N ILE A 63 -5.96 4.32 -14.14
CA ILE A 63 -6.32 5.60 -13.52
C ILE A 63 -7.72 6.03 -13.97
N GLN A 64 -8.01 5.96 -15.27
CA GLN A 64 -9.32 6.32 -15.82
C GLN A 64 -10.46 5.46 -15.25
N ALA A 65 -10.22 4.17 -15.02
CA ALA A 65 -11.17 3.28 -14.36
C ALA A 65 -11.43 3.66 -12.89
N MET A 66 -10.51 4.37 -12.24
CA MET A 66 -10.60 4.80 -10.84
C MET A 66 -11.11 6.23 -10.64
N LEU A 67 -11.51 6.95 -11.70
CA LEU A 67 -11.97 8.35 -11.57
C LEU A 67 -13.14 8.51 -10.59
N ALA A 68 -14.03 7.51 -10.51
CA ALA A 68 -15.16 7.50 -9.57
C ALA A 68 -14.76 7.22 -8.10
N LEU A 69 -13.50 6.81 -7.86
CA LEU A 69 -12.93 6.46 -6.56
C LEU A 69 -11.99 7.56 -6.04
N GLN A 70 -12.09 8.78 -6.58
CA GLN A 70 -11.37 9.94 -6.07
C GLN A 70 -11.80 10.23 -4.64
N VAL A 71 -10.82 10.41 -3.76
CA VAL A 71 -11.05 10.67 -2.33
C VAL A 71 -10.13 11.75 -1.79
N ASN A 72 -10.64 12.50 -0.83
CA ASN A 72 -9.85 13.44 -0.04
C ASN A 72 -9.67 12.85 1.35
N GLU A 73 -8.44 12.44 1.67
CA GLU A 73 -8.09 11.85 2.96
C GLU A 73 -7.35 12.88 3.84
N PRO A 74 -7.66 13.00 5.15
CA PRO A 74 -6.90 13.86 6.04
C PRO A 74 -5.40 13.56 6.01
N GLY A 75 -4.60 14.59 5.69
CA GLY A 75 -3.15 14.47 5.50
C GLY A 75 -2.71 14.12 4.07
N LEU A 76 -3.65 13.81 3.18
CA LEU A 76 -3.46 13.63 1.73
C LEU A 76 -4.47 14.51 0.98
N ASN A 77 -4.20 15.81 0.94
CA ASN A 77 -5.01 16.74 0.16
C ASN A 77 -4.43 16.87 -1.25
N GLY A 78 -5.09 16.25 -2.21
CA GLY A 78 -4.68 16.26 -3.61
C GLY A 78 -4.92 17.58 -4.34
N GLY A 79 -5.88 18.39 -3.88
CA GLY A 79 -6.25 19.63 -4.58
C GLY A 79 -6.63 19.37 -6.04
N ALA A 80 -5.90 19.99 -6.98
CA ALA A 80 -6.07 19.77 -8.42
C ALA A 80 -5.57 18.39 -8.90
N ARG A 81 -4.82 17.66 -8.07
CA ARG A 81 -4.22 16.35 -8.35
C ARG A 81 -4.80 15.29 -7.41
N PRO A 82 -5.86 14.59 -7.80
CA PRO A 82 -6.59 13.70 -6.92
C PRO A 82 -5.79 12.49 -6.45
N TYR A 83 -6.16 11.98 -5.28
CA TYR A 83 -5.83 10.62 -4.85
C TYR A 83 -6.98 9.69 -5.20
N PHE A 84 -6.67 8.53 -5.76
CA PHE A 84 -7.65 7.52 -6.13
C PHE A 84 -7.57 6.34 -5.17
N GLU A 85 -8.71 5.86 -4.67
CA GLU A 85 -8.72 4.70 -3.77
C GLU A 85 -8.55 3.41 -4.58
N VAL A 86 -7.45 2.70 -4.33
CA VAL A 86 -7.10 1.47 -5.06
C VAL A 86 -7.93 0.30 -4.55
N LEU A 87 -8.07 0.21 -3.22
CA LEU A 87 -8.78 -0.87 -2.53
C LEU A 87 -9.88 -0.26 -1.66
N PRO A 88 -11.06 0.05 -2.22
CA PRO A 88 -12.19 0.53 -1.42
C PRO A 88 -12.64 -0.55 -0.44
N GLY A 89 -12.95 -0.14 0.79
CA GLY A 89 -13.51 -1.06 1.78
C GLY A 89 -14.91 -1.58 1.42
N PRO A 90 -15.50 -2.44 2.28
CA PRO A 90 -16.78 -3.09 2.01
C PRO A 90 -17.96 -2.13 1.80
N GLY A 91 -17.87 -0.90 2.30
CA GLY A 91 -18.87 0.14 2.12
C GLY A 91 -18.59 1.09 0.94
N GLY A 92 -17.58 0.80 0.11
CA GLY A 92 -17.17 1.61 -1.03
C GLY A 92 -16.05 2.61 -0.72
N ALA A 93 -15.84 3.58 -1.62
CA ALA A 93 -14.81 4.61 -1.47
C ALA A 93 -15.02 5.42 -0.18
N GLY A 94 -13.93 5.75 0.51
CA GLY A 94 -13.95 6.39 1.82
C GLY A 94 -14.06 5.43 2.99
N THR A 95 -14.27 4.13 2.75
CA THR A 95 -14.38 3.12 3.81
C THR A 95 -13.07 2.34 3.98
N TRP A 96 -12.81 1.93 5.22
CA TRP A 96 -11.56 1.26 5.58
C TRP A 96 -11.63 -0.25 5.35
N ASN A 97 -10.53 -0.83 4.87
CA ASN A 97 -10.34 -2.27 4.94
C ASN A 97 -9.88 -2.65 6.35
N SER A 98 -10.39 -3.77 6.86
CA SER A 98 -10.03 -4.29 8.17
C SER A 98 -9.04 -5.44 8.02
N LEU A 99 -8.02 -5.47 8.87
CA LEU A 99 -7.18 -6.65 9.09
C LEU A 99 -7.58 -7.40 10.36
N ALA A 100 -8.72 -7.03 10.96
CA ALA A 100 -9.26 -7.80 12.06
C ALA A 100 -9.57 -9.21 11.55
N ILE A 101 -8.96 -10.22 12.18
CA ILE A 101 -9.40 -11.60 11.99
C ILE A 101 -10.86 -11.67 12.45
N ASN A 102 -11.72 -12.10 11.53
CA ASN A 102 -13.10 -12.40 11.88
C ASN A 102 -13.09 -13.51 12.93
N GLU A 103 -13.65 -13.20 14.07
CA GLU A 103 -13.72 -14.08 15.23
C GLU A 103 -14.40 -15.42 14.95
N ALA A 104 -15.28 -15.48 13.94
CA ALA A 104 -15.96 -16.69 13.50
C ALA A 104 -15.07 -17.62 12.63
N ASP A 105 -14.01 -17.07 12.02
CA ASP A 105 -13.10 -17.83 11.16
C ASP A 105 -11.94 -18.46 11.95
N LEU A 106 -11.83 -18.14 13.25
CA LEU A 106 -10.87 -18.74 14.17
C LEU A 106 -11.36 -20.08 14.70
N ALA A 107 -10.47 -21.06 14.75
CA ALA A 107 -10.80 -22.34 15.36
C ALA A 107 -11.03 -22.14 16.87
N PRO A 108 -12.06 -22.77 17.48
CA PRO A 108 -12.30 -22.66 18.93
C PRO A 108 -11.07 -22.99 19.77
N ALA A 109 -10.22 -23.93 19.31
CA ALA A 109 -8.98 -24.31 19.98
C ALA A 109 -7.91 -23.20 20.02
N GLU A 110 -7.98 -22.19 19.14
CA GLU A 110 -7.05 -21.07 19.13
C GLU A 110 -7.51 -19.95 20.08
N ARG A 111 -8.83 -19.80 20.24
CA ARG A 111 -9.44 -18.78 21.09
C ARG A 111 -9.71 -19.22 22.51
N GLN A 112 -9.92 -20.52 22.72
CA GLN A 112 -10.41 -21.06 23.98
C GLN A 112 -9.37 -21.94 24.64
N SER A 113 -9.35 -21.88 25.96
CA SER A 113 -8.68 -22.86 26.80
C SER A 113 -9.19 -24.27 26.51
N PRO A 114 -8.43 -25.32 26.89
CA PRO A 114 -8.91 -26.70 26.82
C PRO A 114 -10.25 -26.95 27.56
N SER A 115 -10.64 -26.03 28.46
CA SER A 115 -11.92 -26.01 29.18
C SER A 115 -13.06 -25.27 28.44
N GLY A 116 -12.83 -24.72 27.25
CA GLY A 116 -13.83 -24.03 26.43
C GLY A 116 -14.05 -22.55 26.79
N GLU A 117 -13.28 -21.99 27.73
CA GLU A 117 -13.33 -20.56 28.05
C GLU A 117 -12.41 -19.76 27.13
N ASP A 118 -12.91 -18.67 26.55
CA ASP A 118 -12.12 -17.72 25.75
C ASP A 118 -10.93 -17.19 26.56
N TYR A 119 -9.73 -17.24 25.98
CA TYR A 119 -8.54 -16.64 26.58
C TYR A 119 -8.73 -15.12 26.67
N ALA A 120 -8.83 -14.59 27.88
CA ALA A 120 -8.88 -13.14 28.12
C ALA A 120 -7.66 -12.37 27.57
N ALA A 121 -6.54 -13.07 27.36
CA ALA A 121 -5.32 -12.54 26.78
C ALA A 121 -5.20 -12.73 25.26
N TYR A 122 -6.22 -13.28 24.59
CA TYR A 122 -6.18 -13.47 23.13
C TYR A 122 -6.04 -12.11 22.42
N PRO A 123 -5.03 -11.91 21.56
CA PRO A 123 -4.76 -10.63 20.95
C PRO A 123 -5.85 -10.28 19.93
N ARG A 124 -6.75 -9.40 20.32
CA ARG A 124 -7.83 -8.88 19.49
C ARG A 124 -7.29 -7.88 18.48
N GLN A 125 -7.29 -8.25 17.20
CA GLN A 125 -6.85 -7.40 16.07
C GLN A 125 -7.93 -6.40 15.62
N GLU A 126 -8.99 -6.22 16.40
CA GLU A 126 -10.27 -5.58 16.05
C GLU A 126 -10.16 -4.12 15.59
N ASN A 127 -9.01 -3.47 15.86
CA ASN A 127 -8.84 -2.04 15.64
C ASN A 127 -7.85 -1.69 14.52
N VAL A 128 -7.32 -2.69 13.81
CA VAL A 128 -6.32 -2.49 12.75
C VAL A 128 -7.02 -2.38 11.40
N ARG A 129 -6.81 -1.25 10.73
CA ARG A 129 -7.43 -0.95 9.45
C ARG A 129 -6.45 -0.30 8.47
N TYR A 130 -6.71 -0.43 7.18
CA TYR A 130 -5.87 0.18 6.14
C TYR A 130 -6.68 0.70 4.95
N ARG A 131 -6.11 1.67 4.25
CA ARG A 131 -6.59 2.20 2.97
C ARG A 131 -5.40 2.45 2.08
N VAL A 132 -5.61 2.34 0.77
CA VAL A 132 -4.54 2.52 -0.21
C VAL A 132 -4.99 3.44 -1.31
N PHE A 133 -4.10 4.36 -1.63
CA PHE A 133 -4.33 5.42 -2.59
C PHE A 133 -3.30 5.31 -3.71
N LEU A 134 -3.72 5.68 -4.91
CA LEU A 134 -2.87 5.88 -6.05
C LEU A 134 -2.85 7.36 -6.42
N ARG A 135 -1.70 7.82 -6.88
CA ARG A 135 -1.53 9.13 -7.48
C ARG A 135 -0.52 9.01 -8.62
N ASP A 136 -0.79 9.73 -9.70
CA ASP A 136 0.19 9.99 -10.75
C ASP A 136 1.50 10.61 -10.20
N ASP A 137 2.63 10.38 -10.85
CA ASP A 137 3.94 10.83 -10.38
C ASP A 137 4.32 12.27 -10.80
N GLU A 138 3.36 12.99 -11.39
CA GLU A 138 3.44 14.41 -11.75
C GLU A 138 4.30 14.72 -12.98
N ASP A 139 4.40 13.79 -13.92
CA ASP A 139 5.32 13.84 -15.07
C ASP A 139 4.87 14.67 -16.28
N GLY A 140 3.58 14.99 -16.43
CA GLY A 140 3.12 15.74 -17.60
C GLY A 140 1.69 16.28 -17.53
N ASP A 141 0.76 15.51 -16.97
CA ASP A 141 -0.65 15.90 -16.91
C ASP A 141 -0.99 16.64 -15.59
N PRO A 142 -1.50 17.89 -15.66
CA PRO A 142 -1.89 18.62 -14.46
C PRO A 142 -3.14 18.03 -13.77
N SER A 143 -3.92 17.20 -14.47
CA SER A 143 -5.10 16.54 -13.89
C SER A 143 -4.78 15.27 -13.11
N GLY A 144 -3.59 14.69 -13.28
CA GLY A 144 -3.16 13.42 -12.68
C GLY A 144 -4.01 12.23 -13.13
N ALA A 145 -4.68 12.34 -14.28
CA ALA A 145 -5.56 11.32 -14.84
C ALA A 145 -4.88 10.53 -15.98
N LEU A 146 -3.73 11.00 -16.45
CA LEU A 146 -2.88 10.41 -17.47
C LEU A 146 -1.50 10.18 -16.87
N ASP A 147 -0.89 9.06 -17.25
CA ASP A 147 0.48 8.65 -16.93
C ASP A 147 1.24 8.49 -18.25
N ASP A 148 2.33 9.24 -18.40
CA ASP A 148 3.16 9.28 -19.62
C ASP A 148 4.46 8.48 -19.48
N ASN A 149 4.97 8.32 -18.25
CA ASN A 149 6.27 7.72 -17.97
C ASN A 149 6.21 6.31 -17.35
N LYS A 150 5.00 5.75 -17.20
CA LYS A 150 4.75 4.40 -16.67
C LYS A 150 5.00 4.29 -15.17
N GLN A 151 4.95 5.39 -14.43
CA GLN A 151 5.23 5.43 -13.01
C GLN A 151 4.08 6.05 -12.22
N VAL A 152 3.74 5.42 -11.09
CA VAL A 152 2.70 5.96 -10.20
C VAL A 152 3.09 5.76 -8.74
N TRP A 153 2.63 6.67 -7.88
CA TRP A 153 2.75 6.53 -6.44
C TRP A 153 1.62 5.68 -5.89
N LEU A 154 1.98 4.65 -5.13
CA LEU A 154 1.08 3.97 -4.21
C LEU A 154 1.35 4.45 -2.79
N ILE A 155 0.29 4.89 -2.11
CA ILE A 155 0.32 5.38 -0.74
C ILE A 155 -0.61 4.53 0.10
N ALA A 156 -0.07 3.73 1.00
CA ALA A 156 -0.85 2.94 1.95
C ALA A 156 -0.84 3.61 3.32
N ILE A 157 -2.04 3.76 3.90
CA ILE A 157 -2.24 4.23 5.26
C ILE A 157 -2.76 3.08 6.09
N GLY A 158 -2.03 2.73 7.14
CA GLY A 158 -2.49 1.82 8.18
C GLY A 158 -2.80 2.60 9.45
N GLU A 159 -3.84 2.18 10.15
CA GLU A 159 -4.36 2.88 11.31
C GLU A 159 -4.79 1.89 12.39
N VAL A 160 -4.42 2.19 13.64
CA VAL A 160 -4.88 1.48 14.82
C VAL A 160 -5.78 2.40 15.63
N VAL A 161 -7.06 2.03 15.71
CA VAL A 161 -8.07 2.77 16.47
C VAL A 161 -7.87 2.47 17.96
N GLY A 162 -7.65 3.51 18.76
CA GLY A 162 -7.63 3.36 20.21
C GLY A 162 -9.06 3.40 20.78
N PRO A 163 -9.19 3.43 22.12
CA PRO A 163 -10.49 3.63 22.79
C PRO A 163 -11.24 4.88 22.30
N ASP A 164 -12.55 4.92 22.49
CA ASP A 164 -13.39 6.06 22.09
C ASP A 164 -12.83 7.39 22.60
N GLY A 165 -12.74 8.38 21.70
CA GLY A 165 -12.17 9.70 21.99
C GLY A 165 -10.63 9.78 21.94
N SER A 166 -9.93 8.66 21.74
CA SER A 166 -8.49 8.66 21.49
C SER A 166 -8.17 9.01 20.04
N ARG A 167 -6.99 9.61 19.83
CA ARG A 167 -6.47 9.81 18.47
C ARG A 167 -5.96 8.47 17.94
N PRO A 168 -6.37 8.05 16.72
CA PRO A 168 -5.83 6.84 16.14
C PRO A 168 -4.33 6.98 15.88
N THR A 169 -3.61 5.87 16.01
CA THR A 169 -2.20 5.80 15.62
C THR A 169 -2.11 5.46 14.15
N ARG A 170 -1.41 6.28 13.37
CA ARG A 170 -1.36 6.18 11.92
C ARG A 170 0.07 5.96 11.43
N ALA A 171 0.23 5.06 10.46
CA ALA A 171 1.47 4.87 9.71
C ALA A 171 1.18 5.03 8.21
N VAL A 172 2.10 5.67 7.49
CA VAL A 172 1.98 5.91 6.04
C VAL A 172 3.21 5.33 5.35
N ILE A 173 2.99 4.55 4.30
CA ILE A 173 4.04 3.99 3.47
C ILE A 173 3.77 4.42 2.03
N GLN A 174 4.82 4.87 1.35
CA GLN A 174 4.76 5.29 -0.04
C GLN A 174 5.74 4.45 -0.85
N ALA A 175 5.32 4.05 -2.04
CA ALA A 175 6.18 3.39 -3.01
C ALA A 175 5.89 3.95 -4.40
N LEU A 176 6.95 4.30 -5.12
CA LEU A 176 6.89 4.52 -6.55
C LEU A 176 6.91 3.14 -7.22
N ILE A 177 5.91 2.86 -8.04
CA ILE A 177 5.86 1.65 -8.85
C ILE A 177 6.03 2.04 -10.31
N THR A 178 6.71 1.19 -11.06
CA THR A 178 6.94 1.37 -12.50
C THR A 178 6.44 0.13 -13.22
N ASN A 179 5.78 0.32 -14.35
CA ASN A 179 5.40 -0.78 -15.19
C ASN A 179 6.58 -1.23 -16.06
N GLU A 180 7.03 -2.47 -15.84
CA GLU A 180 8.07 -3.11 -16.65
C GLU A 180 7.50 -4.03 -17.75
N ASN A 181 6.17 -4.04 -17.98
CA ASN A 181 5.57 -4.79 -19.11
C ASN A 181 5.96 -4.25 -20.49
N ALA A 182 6.75 -3.17 -20.57
CA ALA A 182 7.39 -2.81 -21.83
C ALA A 182 8.32 -3.97 -22.25
N PRO A 183 8.30 -4.42 -23.52
CA PRO A 183 9.22 -5.46 -23.96
C PRO A 183 10.64 -5.06 -23.56
N ALA A 184 11.31 -5.92 -22.80
CA ALA A 184 12.74 -5.80 -22.64
C ALA A 184 13.32 -5.90 -24.04
N VAL A 185 13.71 -4.76 -24.63
CA VAL A 185 14.43 -4.75 -25.90
C VAL A 185 15.85 -5.23 -25.61
N THR A 186 15.97 -6.52 -25.31
CA THR A 186 17.22 -7.25 -25.35
C THR A 186 17.34 -7.82 -26.75
N SER A 187 17.57 -6.96 -27.74
CA SER A 187 18.15 -7.45 -28.99
C SER A 187 19.66 -7.52 -28.81
N PRO A 188 20.29 -8.70 -28.90
CA PRO A 188 21.74 -8.77 -29.02
C PRO A 188 22.11 -8.25 -30.42
N GLY A 189 22.28 -6.93 -30.53
CA GLY A 189 22.66 -6.25 -31.78
C GLY A 189 21.59 -5.29 -32.29
N THR A 190 22.05 -4.30 -33.06
CA THR A 190 21.22 -3.29 -33.69
C THR A 190 20.16 -3.94 -34.59
N VAL A 191 18.89 -3.80 -34.26
CA VAL A 191 17.76 -4.22 -35.14
C VAL A 191 17.57 -3.29 -36.34
N MET A 192 18.39 -2.24 -36.44
CA MET A 192 18.33 -1.25 -37.51
C MET A 192 19.23 -1.64 -38.69
N THR A 193 18.70 -1.58 -39.90
CA THR A 193 19.50 -1.69 -41.13
C THR A 193 20.58 -0.59 -41.11
N GLY A 194 21.85 -0.99 -41.06
CA GLY A 194 23.00 -0.06 -41.02
C GLY A 194 23.74 0.07 -39.68
N GLY A 195 23.38 -0.67 -38.64
CA GLY A 195 24.09 -0.66 -37.34
C GLY A 195 25.40 -1.47 -37.28
N GLY A 196 26.04 -1.72 -38.43
CA GLY A 196 27.38 -2.31 -38.51
C GLY A 196 28.49 -1.28 -38.23
N SER A 197 29.75 -1.74 -38.22
CA SER A 197 30.96 -0.90 -38.00
C SER A 197 31.13 0.26 -38.98
N ASP A 198 30.33 0.28 -40.04
CA ASP A 198 30.47 1.15 -41.19
C ASP A 198 29.68 2.47 -41.02
N ASN A 199 28.87 2.58 -39.97
CA ASN A 199 28.24 3.81 -39.45
C ASN A 199 27.47 4.67 -40.47
N THR A 200 26.95 4.06 -41.54
CA THR A 200 26.22 4.73 -42.64
C THR A 200 24.74 5.00 -42.31
N TYR A 201 24.41 5.35 -41.07
CA TYR A 201 23.03 5.58 -40.64
C TYR A 201 22.38 6.76 -41.40
N SER A 202 21.14 6.56 -41.88
CA SER A 202 20.29 7.57 -42.51
C SER A 202 18.95 7.63 -41.80
N THR A 203 18.57 8.81 -41.28
CA THR A 203 17.32 9.07 -40.53
C THR A 203 16.04 9.09 -41.39
N THR A 204 16.08 8.51 -42.59
CA THR A 204 14.99 8.60 -43.58
C THR A 204 14.30 7.27 -43.88
N ALA A 205 14.67 6.18 -43.21
CA ALA A 205 14.01 4.89 -43.34
C ALA A 205 13.06 4.61 -42.15
N ASP A 206 12.00 3.86 -42.44
CA ASP A 206 10.80 3.63 -41.64
C ASP A 206 11.06 3.29 -40.16
N ALA A 207 10.06 3.62 -39.33
CA ALA A 207 10.03 3.27 -37.90
C ALA A 207 10.26 1.77 -37.69
N PRO A 208 10.87 1.35 -36.56
CA PRO A 208 11.21 -0.05 -36.32
C PRO A 208 9.97 -0.95 -36.38
N ASP A 209 10.11 -2.10 -37.04
CA ASP A 209 9.08 -3.14 -37.07
C ASP A 209 8.92 -3.76 -35.68
N ASP A 210 7.68 -3.76 -35.20
CA ASP A 210 7.30 -4.32 -33.91
C ASP A 210 6.97 -5.82 -34.07
N PHE A 211 7.85 -6.70 -33.60
CA PHE A 211 7.65 -8.15 -33.69
C PHE A 211 6.84 -8.67 -32.50
N ASN A 212 5.51 -8.49 -32.55
CA ASN A 212 4.57 -8.96 -31.52
C ASN A 212 4.11 -10.43 -31.69
N ASP A 213 4.67 -11.18 -32.64
CA ASP A 213 4.28 -12.58 -32.87
C ASP A 213 5.04 -13.55 -31.96
N VAL A 214 4.33 -14.09 -30.96
CA VAL A 214 4.80 -15.24 -30.18
C VAL A 214 4.61 -16.51 -31.01
N ALA A 215 5.71 -17.12 -31.44
CA ALA A 215 5.69 -18.38 -32.17
C ALA A 215 5.02 -19.49 -31.33
N THR A 216 3.82 -19.92 -31.74
CA THR A 216 3.17 -21.10 -31.16
C THR A 216 3.88 -22.36 -31.69
N LEU A 217 4.56 -23.07 -30.80
CA LEU A 217 5.15 -24.37 -31.14
C LEU A 217 4.03 -25.38 -31.38
N SER A 218 3.93 -25.87 -32.61
CA SER A 218 3.05 -26.98 -32.98
C SER A 218 3.39 -28.21 -32.13
N SER A 219 2.46 -28.60 -31.25
CA SER A 219 2.56 -29.85 -30.51
C SER A 219 1.98 -30.99 -31.35
N ALA A 220 2.80 -31.64 -32.17
CA ALA A 220 2.49 -32.97 -32.69
C ALA A 220 3.76 -33.72 -33.09
N PRO A 221 3.97 -34.94 -32.56
CA PRO A 221 4.44 -36.06 -33.36
C PRO A 221 3.27 -36.74 -34.10
#